data_AF-A0A645BYH5-F1
#
_entry.id   AF-A0A645BYH5-F1
#
_cell.length_a   1.000
_cell.length_b   1.000
_cell.length_c   1.000
_cell.angle_alpha   90.00
_cell.angle_beta   90.00
_cell.angle_gamma   90.00
#
_symmetry.space_group_name_H-M   'P 1'
#
loop_
_entity.id
_entity.type
_entity.pdbx_description
1 polymer ?
#
loop_
_entity_poly.entity_id
_entity_poly.type
_entity_poly.pdbx_seq_one_letter_code
_entity_poly.pdbx_strand_id
1 'polypeptide(L)'
;MIRVLGTWRFRLDGVDAAAETPYATGLVTKLPEVRGDQQRVDEHAEEVRAALEAYATALNGEIPPLPRDPDELAYTVGALVPLSITDQQELLAAPTTEARLAVARDQLRREAGLIRATHSLPFRRNVGDASPN
;
A
#
# COMPACT_ATOMS: atom_id res chain seq x y z
N MET A 1 -21.84 11.78 -3.52
CA MET A 1 -20.79 10.83 -3.11
C MET A 1 -19.65 10.96 -4.11
N ILE A 2 -18.43 11.27 -3.67
CA ILE A 2 -17.26 11.34 -4.56
C ILE A 2 -16.56 9.98 -4.49
N ARG A 3 -16.19 9.41 -5.64
CA ARG A 3 -15.40 8.19 -5.75
C ARG A 3 -14.07 8.53 -6.41
N VAL A 4 -12.98 8.04 -5.83
CA VAL A 4 -11.63 8.30 -6.32
C VAL A 4 -10.96 6.99 -6.72
N LEU A 5 -10.09 7.06 -7.73
CA LEU A 5 -9.25 5.96 -8.20
C LEU A 5 -7.84 6.49 -8.47
N GLY A 6 -6.83 5.92 -7.83
CA GLY A 6 -5.43 6.23 -8.13
C GLY A 6 -5.06 5.69 -9.50
N THR A 7 -4.41 6.50 -10.34
CA THR A 7 -4.06 6.12 -11.72
C THR A 7 -2.56 6.04 -11.95
N TRP A 8 -1.77 6.90 -11.31
CA TRP A 8 -0.31 6.93 -11.44
C TRP A 8 0.31 7.55 -10.20
N ARG A 9 1.57 7.19 -9.95
CA ARG A 9 2.35 7.77 -8.85
C ARG A 9 3.09 9.02 -9.28
N PHE A 10 3.25 9.92 -8.33
CA PHE A 10 4.00 11.15 -8.52
C PHE A 10 4.80 11.49 -7.27
N ARG A 11 5.84 12.29 -7.49
CA ARG A 11 6.56 12.98 -6.41
C ARG A 11 6.06 14.42 -6.38
N LEU A 12 5.65 14.89 -5.21
CA LEU A 12 5.35 16.30 -4.99
C LEU A 12 6.68 17.06 -4.88
N ASP A 13 6.93 17.96 -5.83
CA ASP A 13 8.12 18.81 -5.88
C ASP A 13 7.97 20.04 -4.97
N GLY A 14 6.74 20.51 -4.79
CA GLY A 14 6.41 21.64 -3.94
C GLY A 14 4.95 22.05 -4.07
N VAL A 15 4.54 23.03 -3.26
CA VAL A 15 3.24 23.70 -3.40
C VAL A 15 3.48 25.02 -4.13
N ASP A 16 2.70 25.27 -5.18
CA ASP A 16 2.74 26.52 -5.92
C ASP A 16 2.10 27.64 -5.09
N ALA A 17 2.95 28.48 -4.51
CA ALA A 17 2.53 29.62 -3.70
C ALA A 17 1.98 30.79 -4.54
N ALA A 18 2.20 30.80 -5.85
CA ALA A 18 1.71 31.83 -6.76
C ALA A 18 0.37 31.45 -7.42
N ALA A 19 -0.11 30.22 -7.21
CA ALA A 19 -1.38 29.77 -7.77
C ALA A 19 -2.56 30.61 -7.26
N GLU A 20 -3.32 31.19 -8.18
CA GLU A 20 -4.51 32.00 -7.88
C GLU A 20 -5.77 31.15 -7.63
N THR A 21 -5.62 29.82 -7.54
CA THR A 21 -6.71 28.89 -7.26
C THR A 21 -7.16 28.96 -5.81
N PRO A 22 -8.46 28.73 -5.50
CA PRO A 22 -8.97 28.73 -4.13
C PRO A 22 -8.53 27.51 -3.29
N TYR A 23 -7.60 26.71 -3.79
CA TYR A 23 -7.06 25.50 -3.18
C TYR A 23 -5.55 25.39 -3.46
N ALA A 24 -4.86 24.62 -2.64
CA ALA A 24 -3.43 24.37 -2.82
C ALA A 24 -3.17 23.63 -4.14
N THR A 25 -2.27 24.19 -4.95
CA THR A 25 -1.83 23.59 -6.21
C THR A 25 -0.43 23.01 -6.02
N GLY A 26 -0.23 21.74 -6.38
CA GLY A 26 1.06 21.05 -6.25
C GLY A 26 1.83 21.00 -7.56
N LEU A 27 3.13 21.22 -7.51
CA LEU A 27 4.06 20.93 -8.59
C LEU A 27 4.47 19.46 -8.47
N VAL A 28 4.27 18.67 -9.52
CA VAL A 28 4.46 17.21 -9.45
C VAL A 28 5.29 16.67 -10.61
N THR A 29 6.13 15.70 -10.29
CA THR A 29 6.84 14.88 -11.27
C THR A 29 6.21 13.50 -11.33
N LYS A 30 5.80 13.06 -12.52
CA LYS A 30 5.30 11.70 -12.74
C LYS A 30 6.42 10.69 -12.53
N LEU A 31 6.17 9.67 -11.71
CA LEU A 31 7.10 8.58 -11.50
C LEU A 31 6.86 7.48 -12.54
N PRO A 32 7.93 6.86 -13.08
CA PRO A 32 7.77 5.71 -13.96
C PRO A 32 7.34 4.49 -13.15
N GLU A 33 6.54 3.63 -13.79
CA GLU A 33 6.27 2.28 -13.29
C GLU A 33 7.34 1.35 -13.86
N VAL A 34 8.31 0.97 -13.01
CA VAL A 34 9.42 0.10 -13.36
C VAL A 34 9.26 -1.19 -12.57
N ARG A 35 9.22 -2.33 -13.26
CA ARG A 35 9.00 -3.61 -12.58
C ARG A 35 10.22 -4.04 -11.74
N GLY A 36 11.43 -3.84 -12.25
CA GLY A 36 12.67 -4.31 -11.60
C GLY A 36 13.15 -5.62 -12.22
N ASP A 37 13.85 -6.44 -11.43
CA ASP A 37 14.27 -7.77 -11.88
C ASP A 37 13.06 -8.73 -11.92
N GLN A 38 12.80 -9.34 -13.08
CA GLN A 38 11.59 -10.14 -13.29
C GLN A 38 11.56 -11.39 -12.41
N GLN A 39 12.69 -12.07 -12.23
CA GLN A 39 12.75 -13.28 -11.41
C GLN A 39 12.45 -12.92 -9.94
N ARG A 40 13.06 -11.85 -9.46
CA ARG A 40 12.85 -11.34 -8.10
C ARG A 40 11.42 -10.87 -7.86
N VAL A 41 10.79 -10.28 -8.87
CA VAL A 41 9.38 -9.84 -8.81
C VAL A 41 8.45 -11.04 -8.64
N ASP A 42 8.65 -12.10 -9.42
CA ASP A 42 7.82 -13.30 -9.32
C ASP A 42 8.03 -14.00 -7.98
N GLU A 43 9.28 -14.12 -7.50
CA GLU A 43 9.61 -14.63 -6.17
C GLU A 43 8.89 -13.81 -5.07
N HIS A 44 9.01 -12.48 -5.10
CA HIS A 44 8.38 -11.62 -4.10
C HIS A 44 6.86 -11.62 -4.18
N ALA A 45 6.26 -11.76 -5.37
CA ALA A 45 4.82 -11.86 -5.51
C ALA A 45 4.27 -13.08 -4.77
N GLU A 46 4.91 -14.25 -4.93
CA GLU A 46 4.51 -15.46 -4.23
C GLU A 46 4.75 -15.36 -2.71
N GLU A 47 5.86 -14.76 -2.29
CA GLU A 47 6.11 -14.50 -0.86
C GLU A 47 5.06 -13.57 -0.23
N VAL A 48 4.61 -12.55 -0.96
CA VAL A 48 3.55 -11.64 -0.51
C VAL A 48 2.22 -12.37 -0.39
N ARG A 49 1.85 -13.24 -1.34
CA ARG A 49 0.63 -14.05 -1.25
C ARG A 49 0.65 -14.95 -0.03
N ALA A 50 1.75 -15.67 0.19
CA ALA A 50 1.91 -16.52 1.36
C ALA A 50 1.89 -15.71 2.68
N ALA A 51 2.48 -14.51 2.70
CA ALA A 51 2.45 -13.63 3.86
C ALA A 51 1.03 -13.11 4.15
N LEU A 52 0.24 -12.79 3.11
CA LEU A 52 -1.17 -12.44 3.25
C LEU A 52 -1.97 -13.60 3.83
N GLU A 53 -1.80 -14.83 3.31
CA GLU A 53 -2.46 -16.04 3.83
C GLU A 53 -2.16 -16.27 5.32
N ALA A 54 -0.90 -16.13 5.71
CA ALA A 54 -0.49 -16.22 7.11
C ALA A 54 -1.10 -15.11 7.97
N TYR A 55 -1.22 -13.89 7.44
CA TYR A 55 -1.87 -12.76 8.12
C TYR A 55 -3.37 -13.01 8.31
N ALA A 56 -4.08 -13.44 7.28
CA ALA A 56 -5.51 -13.76 7.38
C ALA A 56 -5.78 -14.93 8.33
N THR A 57 -4.92 -15.96 8.30
CA THR A 57 -4.99 -17.07 9.25
C THR A 57 -4.83 -16.59 10.68
N ALA A 58 -3.87 -15.69 10.94
CA ALA A 58 -3.67 -15.11 12.27
C ALA A 58 -4.86 -14.28 12.77
N LEU A 59 -5.68 -13.76 11.84
CA LEU A 59 -6.91 -13.01 12.12
C LEU A 59 -8.17 -13.87 12.14
N ASN A 60 -8.07 -15.17 11.86
CA ASN A 60 -9.23 -16.03 11.57
C ASN A 60 -10.16 -15.45 10.49
N GLY A 61 -9.57 -14.79 9.49
CA GLY A 61 -10.29 -14.16 8.38
C GLY A 61 -10.01 -14.82 7.02
N GLU A 62 -10.64 -14.27 5.99
CA GLU A 62 -10.47 -14.69 4.59
C GLU A 62 -9.88 -13.54 3.75
N ILE A 63 -9.13 -13.90 2.71
CA ILE A 63 -8.54 -12.93 1.78
C ILE A 63 -9.40 -12.92 0.52
N PRO A 64 -9.73 -11.75 -0.04
CA PRO A 64 -10.36 -11.69 -1.34
C PRO A 64 -9.43 -12.26 -2.43
N PRO A 65 -9.97 -12.64 -3.60
CA PRO A 65 -9.15 -13.06 -4.73
C PRO A 65 -8.06 -12.02 -5.04
N LEU A 66 -6.80 -12.46 -5.05
CA LEU A 66 -5.65 -11.59 -5.28
C LEU A 66 -5.35 -11.47 -6.78
N PRO A 67 -4.95 -10.28 -7.29
CA PRO A 67 -4.51 -10.11 -8.67
C PRO A 67 -3.35 -11.03 -9.01
N ARG A 68 -3.29 -11.53 -10.25
CA ARG A 68 -2.14 -12.32 -10.74
C ARG A 68 -0.97 -11.43 -11.14
N ASP A 69 -1.26 -10.24 -11.64
CA ASP A 69 -0.23 -9.30 -12.04
C ASP A 69 0.52 -8.75 -10.80
N PRO A 70 1.86 -8.83 -10.76
CA PRO A 70 2.65 -8.36 -9.62
C PRO A 70 2.51 -6.85 -9.36
N ASP A 71 2.31 -6.02 -10.39
CA ASP A 71 2.17 -4.57 -10.22
C ASP A 71 0.84 -4.27 -9.50
N GLU A 72 -0.26 -4.90 -9.94
CA GLU A 72 -1.57 -4.80 -9.29
C GLU A 72 -1.57 -5.38 -7.87
N LEU A 73 -0.89 -6.51 -7.65
CA LEU A 73 -0.77 -7.13 -6.33
C LEU A 73 -0.12 -6.16 -5.33
N ALA A 74 0.97 -5.50 -5.73
CA ALA A 74 1.72 -4.59 -4.86
C ALA A 74 0.88 -3.40 -4.38
N TYR A 75 -0.02 -2.86 -5.21
CA TYR A 75 -0.97 -1.83 -4.79
C TYR A 75 -2.14 -2.37 -3.97
N THR A 76 -2.62 -3.56 -4.31
CA THR A 76 -3.75 -4.20 -3.64
C THR A 76 -3.42 -4.49 -2.17
N VAL A 77 -2.21 -4.95 -1.86
CA VAL A 77 -1.79 -5.23 -0.48
C VAL A 77 -1.89 -3.97 0.40
N GLY A 78 -1.40 -2.83 -0.09
CA GLY A 78 -1.46 -1.57 0.65
C GLY A 78 -2.88 -1.08 0.95
N ALA A 79 -3.85 -1.48 0.13
CA ALA A 79 -5.27 -1.16 0.35
C ALA A 79 -6.01 -2.16 1.25
N LEU A 80 -5.58 -3.43 1.26
CA LEU A 80 -6.23 -4.50 2.03
C LEU A 80 -5.83 -4.49 3.51
N VAL A 81 -4.56 -4.21 3.79
CA VAL A 81 -3.95 -4.34 5.12
C VAL A 81 -4.00 -3.00 5.85
N PRO A 82 -4.33 -2.97 7.15
CA PRO A 82 -4.32 -1.75 7.96
C PRO A 82 -2.89 -1.32 8.29
N LEU A 83 -2.16 -0.85 7.27
CA LEU A 83 -0.81 -0.32 7.39
C LEU A 83 -0.81 1.07 8.06
N SER A 84 0.26 1.40 8.79
CA SER A 84 0.44 2.76 9.29
C SER A 84 0.63 3.75 8.13
N ILE A 85 0.40 5.05 8.37
CA ILE A 85 0.63 6.07 7.34
C ILE A 85 2.09 6.04 6.86
N THR A 86 3.04 5.81 7.78
CA THR A 86 4.47 5.67 7.44
C THR A 86 4.70 4.49 6.49
N ASP A 87 4.11 3.33 6.80
CA ASP A 87 4.23 2.11 5.99
C ASP A 87 3.59 2.30 4.60
N GLN A 88 2.45 2.99 4.53
CA GLN A 88 1.80 3.34 3.27
C GLN A 88 2.67 4.28 2.43
N GLN A 89 3.32 5.27 3.05
CA GLN A 89 4.22 6.17 2.35
C GLN A 89 5.49 5.46 1.87
N GLU A 90 6.05 4.55 2.66
CA GLU A 90 7.18 3.71 2.25
C GLU A 90 6.82 2.84 1.04
N LEU A 91 5.64 2.20 1.09
CA LEU A 91 5.12 1.42 -0.03
C LEU A 91 4.94 2.28 -1.27
N LEU A 92 4.40 3.51 -1.15
CA LEU A 92 4.22 4.43 -2.28
C LEU A 92 5.55 4.92 -2.87
N ALA A 93 6.52 5.19 -2.00
CA ALA A 93 7.86 5.68 -2.36
C ALA A 93 8.73 4.61 -3.03
N ALA A 94 8.41 3.33 -2.90
CA ALA A 94 9.16 2.24 -3.53
C ALA A 94 9.33 2.49 -5.05
N PRO A 95 10.58 2.48 -5.56
CA PRO A 95 10.89 2.90 -6.92
C PRO A 95 10.48 1.87 -7.97
N THR A 96 10.45 0.59 -7.60
CA THR A 96 10.11 -0.53 -8.49
C THR A 96 9.02 -1.42 -7.89
N THR A 97 8.37 -2.22 -8.73
CA THR A 97 7.43 -3.27 -8.26
C THR A 97 8.14 -4.27 -7.36
N GLU A 98 9.35 -4.70 -7.72
CA GLU A 98 10.19 -5.56 -6.89
C GLU A 98 10.34 -4.99 -5.47
N ALA A 99 10.76 -3.73 -5.36
CA ALA A 99 10.96 -3.06 -4.08
C ALA A 99 9.63 -2.92 -3.32
N ARG A 100 8.54 -2.62 -4.02
CA ARG A 100 7.20 -2.47 -3.42
C ARG A 100 6.70 -3.79 -2.83
N LEU A 101 6.89 -4.91 -3.54
CA LEU A 101 6.53 -6.24 -3.06
C LEU A 101 7.39 -6.66 -1.87
N ALA A 102 8.69 -6.36 -1.89
CA ALA A 102 9.57 -6.64 -0.76
C ALA A 102 9.14 -5.87 0.51
N VAL A 103 8.85 -4.57 0.39
CA VAL A 103 8.33 -3.74 1.50
C VAL A 103 6.99 -4.29 2.01
N ALA A 104 6.05 -4.59 1.10
CA ALA A 104 4.75 -5.16 1.46
C ALA A 104 4.88 -6.49 2.23
N ARG A 105 5.76 -7.38 1.76
CA ARG A 105 6.05 -8.67 2.42
C ARG A 105 6.56 -8.47 3.85
N ASP A 106 7.51 -7.56 4.03
CA ASP A 106 8.14 -7.35 5.33
C ASP A 106 7.16 -6.73 6.33
N GLN A 107 6.33 -5.79 5.87
CA GLN A 107 5.23 -5.21 6.66
C GLN A 107 4.19 -6.28 7.07
N LEU A 108 3.76 -7.14 6.13
CA LEU A 108 2.83 -8.24 6.41
C LEU A 108 3.39 -9.23 7.44
N ARG A 109 4.67 -9.63 7.29
CA ARG A 109 5.32 -10.56 8.22
C ARG A 109 5.42 -9.97 9.61
N ARG A 110 5.76 -8.68 9.71
CA ARG A 110 5.79 -7.94 10.98
C ARG A 110 4.42 -7.93 11.64
N GLU A 111 3.36 -7.56 10.92
CA GLU A 111 2.01 -7.48 11.49
C GLU A 111 1.45 -8.84 11.89
N ALA A 112 1.63 -9.87 11.06
CA ALA A 112 1.24 -11.23 11.41
C ALA A 112 1.99 -11.74 12.66
N GLY A 113 3.26 -11.36 12.81
CA GLY A 113 4.06 -11.64 14.01
C GLY A 113 3.50 -10.94 15.26
N LEU A 114 3.15 -9.65 15.15
CA LEU A 114 2.55 -8.89 16.25
C LEU A 114 1.20 -9.47 16.68
N ILE A 115 0.33 -9.82 15.74
CA ILE A 115 -0.97 -10.45 16.03
C ILE A 115 -0.77 -11.77 16.79
N ARG A 116 0.14 -12.63 16.34
CA ARG A 116 0.42 -13.91 17.02
C ARG A 116 1.02 -13.72 18.42
N ALA A 117 1.89 -12.74 18.60
CA ALA A 117 2.57 -12.52 19.88
C ALA A 117 1.68 -11.82 20.93
N THR A 118 0.77 -10.96 20.49
CA THR A 118 -0.02 -10.09 21.39
C THR A 118 -1.49 -10.46 21.45
N HIS A 119 -1.98 -11.29 20.52
CA HIS A 119 -3.42 -11.56 20.30
C HIS A 119 -4.27 -10.29 20.13
N SER A 120 -3.64 -9.17 19.80
CA SER A 120 -4.31 -7.89 19.58
C SER A 120 -4.69 -7.76 18.11
N LEU A 121 -5.90 -7.26 17.85
CA LEU A 121 -6.36 -6.98 16.49
C LEU A 121 -5.93 -5.56 16.10
N PRO A 122 -5.36 -5.35 14.89
CA PRO A 122 -4.98 -4.03 14.44
C PRO A 122 -6.23 -3.14 14.33
N PHE A 123 -6.19 -1.98 14.98
CA PHE A 123 -7.27 -1.01 14.90
C PHE A 123 -7.30 -0.37 13.51
N ARG A 124 -8.36 -0.64 12.73
CA ARG A 124 -8.62 0.06 11.47
C ARG A 124 -9.39 1.35 11.77
N ARG A 125 -8.76 2.51 11.59
CA ARG A 125 -9.49 3.78 11.50
C ARG A 125 -10.24 3.81 10.18
N ASN A 126 -11.55 3.61 10.20
CA ASN A 126 -12.38 3.72 9.01
C ASN A 126 -12.39 5.20 8.59
N VAL A 127 -11.82 5.52 7.42
CA VAL A 127 -11.79 6.91 6.92
C VAL A 127 -13.21 7.43 6.61
N GLY A 128 -14.22 6.55 6.60
CA GLY A 128 -15.64 6.89 6.52
C GLY A 128 -16.28 7.47 7.79
N ASP A 129 -15.62 7.39 8.96
CA ASP A 129 -16.12 7.94 10.23
C ASP A 129 -15.68 9.39 10.49
N ALA A 130 -15.00 10.03 9.54
CA ALA A 130 -14.81 11.47 9.57
C ALA A 130 -16.10 12.18 9.11
N SER A 131 -17.11 12.16 9.99
CA SER A 131 -18.24 13.09 9.92
C SER A 131 -17.77 14.50 10.33
N PRO A 132 -18.36 15.55 9.75
CA PRO A 132 -17.74 16.85 9.58
C PRO A 132 -17.84 17.67 10.88
N ASN A 133 -16.78 18.41 11.17
CA ASN A 133 -16.93 19.72 11.78
C ASN A 133 -16.50 20.76 10.74
#